data_AF-A0A1B6BFK9-F1
#
_entry.id   AF-A0A1B6BFK9-F1
#
_cell.length_a   1.000
_cell.length_b   1.000
_cell.length_c   1.000
_cell.angle_alpha   90.00
_cell.angle_beta   90.00
_cell.angle_gamma   90.00
#
_symmetry.space_group_name_H-M   'P 1'
#
loop_
_entity.id
_entity.type
_entity.pdbx_description
1 polymer ?
#
loop_
_entity_poly.entity_id
_entity_poly.type
_entity_poly.pdbx_seq_one_letter_code
_entity_poly.pdbx_strand_id
1 'polypeptide(L)'
;MSKVKIENPKIFISYAWGTEDYQNKVLSLATELSNDGVDVQLDKWSLKEGNDTYAFMEQCVADTSITNVLILLDKQYSIKANSRSGGVGTETQIISPEIYNKTQQDKFIPVIFERDENNEIHKPTYLKGLLHFDLSLSEQYDNEYQRLVKRLYGVEIFQKPDIGKKPSWVETQVTVSTKTRNAHSILKTNITSRVKNEQFAMFLSNIKDEIVSYTYKNDLPRLTSEDHLLAYEGIKSVRDEFLELMRYISFVDNAEHYVSSMLEETINTVKKDNGILKNIKLTLIHEMFLYIIAIFYKKQNFEGISYILGKTYFADDYSIKADNFNIFYFHNEQLDEAVNKRDDKKYYSGTAQYWIENINIEVCSKNEFTVADLLCYNYSIFGADYHYNWFWFPITYIYSGNDMSLLRTLATKMKSLEHFTKTTKIFGYNTVQDFKQKIVEIEAKIEKGELNKYRYSDSFDNAPLLCDYIKTIELGTLK
;
A
#
# COMPACT_ATOMS: atom_id res chain seq x y z
N MET A 1 9.13 3.11 23.97
CA MET A 1 9.62 1.82 24.52
C MET A 1 8.58 0.79 24.14
N SER A 2 8.92 -0.14 23.26
CA SER A 2 8.02 -1.23 22.86
C SER A 2 7.71 -2.08 24.10
N LYS A 3 6.43 -2.45 24.29
CA LYS A 3 6.10 -3.43 25.34
C LYS A 3 6.73 -4.76 24.96
N VAL A 4 7.26 -5.47 25.95
CA VAL A 4 7.80 -6.82 25.78
C VAL A 4 6.67 -7.72 25.29
N LYS A 5 6.93 -8.57 24.30
CA LYS A 5 5.96 -9.56 23.80
C LYS A 5 5.62 -10.53 24.93
N ILE A 6 4.33 -10.72 25.20
CA ILE A 6 3.84 -11.58 26.29
C ILE A 6 3.32 -12.88 25.66
N GLU A 7 3.72 -14.03 26.17
CA GLU A 7 3.31 -15.33 25.61
C GLU A 7 1.90 -15.74 26.05
N ASN A 8 1.54 -15.54 27.31
CA ASN A 8 0.20 -15.76 27.86
C ASN A 8 -0.18 -14.57 28.75
N PRO A 9 -0.84 -13.53 28.21
CA PRO A 9 -1.18 -12.34 28.98
C PRO A 9 -2.24 -12.67 30.03
N LYS A 10 -2.01 -12.23 31.27
CA LYS A 10 -2.97 -12.34 32.36
C LYS A 10 -3.63 -11.00 32.59
N ILE A 11 -4.94 -10.93 32.46
CA ILE A 11 -5.69 -9.67 32.51
C ILE A 11 -6.73 -9.67 33.61
N PHE A 12 -7.12 -8.47 34.04
CA PHE A 12 -8.26 -8.26 34.94
C PHE A 12 -9.35 -7.47 34.22
N ILE A 13 -10.62 -7.84 34.37
CA ILE A 13 -11.74 -7.12 33.79
C ILE A 13 -12.50 -6.37 34.89
N SER A 14 -12.54 -5.04 34.78
CA SER A 14 -13.29 -4.14 35.63
C SER A 14 -14.51 -3.60 34.87
N TYR A 15 -15.70 -3.83 35.41
CA TYR A 15 -16.97 -3.40 34.80
C TYR A 15 -17.99 -3.03 35.89
N ALA A 16 -19.08 -2.36 35.50
CA ALA A 16 -20.15 -2.00 36.42
C ALA A 16 -21.24 -3.07 36.41
N TRP A 17 -21.76 -3.47 37.56
CA TRP A 17 -22.88 -4.41 37.61
C TRP A 17 -24.14 -3.72 37.08
N GLY A 18 -24.54 -4.13 35.88
CA GLY A 18 -25.72 -3.66 35.17
C GLY A 18 -26.76 -4.77 34.99
N THR A 19 -27.44 -4.76 33.84
CA THR A 19 -28.46 -5.76 33.47
C THR A 19 -27.85 -7.15 33.29
N GLU A 20 -28.69 -8.19 33.36
CA GLU A 20 -28.26 -9.56 33.09
C GLU A 20 -27.66 -9.71 31.69
N ASP A 21 -28.26 -9.06 30.68
CA ASP A 21 -27.75 -9.01 29.31
C ASP A 21 -26.34 -8.42 29.23
N TYR A 22 -26.09 -7.29 29.93
CA TYR A 22 -24.77 -6.68 29.98
C TYR A 22 -23.74 -7.65 30.58
N GLN A 23 -24.10 -8.31 31.68
CA GLN A 23 -23.20 -9.24 32.33
C GLN A 23 -22.93 -10.50 31.48
N ASN A 24 -23.91 -10.97 30.70
CA ASN A 24 -23.72 -12.07 29.75
C ASN A 24 -22.81 -11.64 28.59
N LYS A 25 -22.93 -10.40 28.13
CA LYS A 25 -22.03 -9.81 27.13
C LYS A 25 -20.58 -9.73 27.65
N VAL A 26 -20.38 -9.30 28.90
CA VAL A 26 -19.06 -9.31 29.55
C VAL A 26 -18.48 -10.72 29.65
N LEU A 27 -19.32 -11.71 30.01
CA LEU A 27 -18.92 -13.11 30.07
C LEU A 27 -18.52 -13.67 28.70
N SER A 28 -19.22 -13.30 27.63
CA SER A 28 -18.85 -13.67 26.25
C SER A 28 -17.48 -13.14 25.90
N LEU A 29 -17.22 -11.84 26.13
CA LEU A 29 -15.91 -11.23 25.88
C LEU A 29 -14.79 -11.93 26.67
N ALA A 30 -15.02 -12.22 27.96
CA ALA A 30 -14.04 -12.92 28.79
C ALA A 30 -13.75 -14.34 28.26
N THR A 31 -14.77 -15.03 27.74
CA THR A 31 -14.64 -16.36 27.15
C THR A 31 -13.90 -16.31 25.81
N GLU A 32 -14.22 -15.35 24.95
CA GLU A 32 -13.51 -15.10 23.69
C GLU A 32 -12.01 -14.86 23.93
N LEU A 33 -11.69 -13.96 24.87
CA LEU A 33 -10.29 -13.68 25.25
C LEU A 33 -9.58 -14.92 25.80
N SER A 34 -10.27 -15.73 26.62
CA SER A 34 -9.72 -16.98 27.16
C SER A 34 -9.46 -18.01 26.06
N ASN A 35 -10.34 -18.12 25.06
CA ASN A 35 -10.15 -18.98 23.89
C ASN A 35 -8.95 -18.54 23.04
N ASP A 36 -8.65 -17.24 23.04
CA ASP A 36 -7.47 -16.65 22.39
C ASP A 36 -6.21 -16.69 23.26
N GLY A 37 -6.17 -17.49 24.33
CA GLY A 37 -4.98 -17.73 25.15
C GLY A 37 -4.67 -16.65 26.19
N VAL A 38 -5.64 -15.76 26.49
CA VAL A 38 -5.51 -14.74 27.55
C VAL A 38 -6.04 -15.31 28.87
N ASP A 39 -5.25 -15.29 29.95
CA ASP A 39 -5.72 -15.67 31.29
C ASP A 39 -6.58 -14.53 31.88
N VAL A 40 -7.90 -14.69 31.88
CA VAL A 40 -8.84 -13.65 32.31
C VAL A 40 -9.26 -13.84 33.76
N GLN A 41 -8.94 -12.84 34.60
CA GLN A 41 -9.45 -12.69 35.95
C GLN A 41 -10.79 -11.94 35.91
N LEU A 42 -11.87 -12.69 36.04
CA LEU A 42 -13.24 -12.20 36.07
C LEU A 42 -13.85 -12.50 37.45
N ASP A 43 -14.57 -11.54 38.01
CA ASP A 43 -15.27 -11.65 39.30
C ASP A 43 -16.20 -12.88 39.36
N LYS A 44 -16.96 -13.16 38.30
CA LYS A 44 -17.86 -14.32 38.17
C LYS A 44 -17.16 -15.68 38.24
N TRP A 45 -15.87 -15.73 37.93
CA TRP A 45 -15.09 -16.97 37.99
C TRP A 45 -14.28 -17.06 39.28
N SER A 46 -13.84 -15.92 39.82
CA SER A 46 -12.87 -15.86 40.92
C SER A 46 -13.49 -15.60 42.30
N LEU A 47 -14.69 -15.02 42.39
CA LEU A 47 -15.36 -14.76 43.66
C LEU A 47 -16.36 -15.86 44.02
N LYS A 48 -16.35 -16.26 45.30
CA LYS A 48 -17.35 -17.14 45.92
C LYS A 48 -18.02 -16.41 47.08
N GLU A 49 -19.14 -16.94 47.55
CA GLU A 49 -19.89 -16.42 48.70
C GLU A 49 -18.97 -16.34 49.94
N GLY A 50 -18.82 -15.13 50.50
CA GLY A 50 -17.93 -14.85 51.63
C GLY A 50 -16.56 -14.24 51.27
N ASN A 51 -16.23 -14.10 49.98
CA ASN A 51 -15.00 -13.44 49.55
C ASN A 51 -15.07 -11.90 49.73
N ASP A 52 -13.94 -11.29 50.10
CA ASP A 52 -13.79 -9.84 50.17
C ASP A 52 -13.56 -9.25 48.76
N THR A 53 -14.55 -8.50 48.29
CA THR A 53 -14.53 -7.86 46.98
C THR A 53 -13.56 -6.67 46.90
N TYR A 54 -13.20 -6.06 48.03
CA TYR A 54 -12.17 -5.03 48.09
C TYR A 54 -10.79 -5.63 47.87
N ALA A 55 -10.51 -6.76 48.53
CA ALA A 55 -9.26 -7.50 48.36
C ALA A 55 -9.08 -7.99 46.90
N PHE A 56 -10.15 -8.45 46.25
CA PHE A 56 -10.11 -8.84 44.84
C PHE A 56 -9.75 -7.66 43.92
N MET A 57 -10.22 -6.46 44.23
CA MET A 57 -9.90 -5.28 43.44
C MET A 57 -8.47 -4.77 43.69
N GLU A 58 -7.94 -4.91 44.90
CA GLU A 58 -6.52 -4.63 45.13
C GLU A 58 -5.60 -5.57 44.34
N GLN A 59 -6.03 -6.79 44.02
CA GLN A 59 -5.24 -7.72 43.21
C GLN A 59 -4.90 -7.15 41.83
N CYS A 60 -5.79 -6.37 41.18
CA CYS A 60 -5.50 -5.79 39.86
C CYS A 60 -4.24 -4.89 39.86
N VAL A 61 -3.85 -4.37 41.04
CA VAL A 61 -2.64 -3.58 41.26
C VAL A 61 -1.54 -4.39 41.94
N ALA A 62 -1.88 -5.16 42.97
CA ALA A 62 -0.92 -5.89 43.81
C ALA A 62 -0.32 -7.13 43.13
N ASP A 63 -1.08 -7.81 42.26
CA ASP A 63 -0.59 -8.96 41.51
C ASP A 63 0.24 -8.47 40.30
N THR A 64 1.55 -8.66 40.39
CA THR A 64 2.51 -8.30 39.33
C THR A 64 2.40 -9.19 38.10
N SER A 65 1.74 -10.36 38.20
CA SER A 65 1.49 -11.24 37.04
C SER A 65 0.39 -10.70 36.14
N ILE A 66 -0.51 -9.85 36.65
CA ILE A 66 -1.53 -9.20 35.83
C ILE A 66 -0.85 -8.16 34.95
N THR A 67 -0.82 -8.40 33.64
CA THR A 67 -0.15 -7.56 32.65
C THR A 67 -0.99 -6.35 32.25
N ASN A 68 -2.32 -6.50 32.25
CA ASN A 68 -3.25 -5.47 31.80
C ASN A 68 -4.57 -5.50 32.60
N VAL A 69 -5.22 -4.35 32.72
CA VAL A 69 -6.55 -4.20 33.32
C VAL A 69 -7.48 -3.60 32.29
N LEU A 70 -8.47 -4.37 31.82
CA LEU A 70 -9.52 -3.86 30.94
C LEU A 70 -10.57 -3.15 31.77
N ILE A 71 -10.90 -1.92 31.38
CA ILE A 71 -11.97 -1.14 31.98
C ILE A 71 -13.11 -1.08 30.96
N LEU A 72 -14.16 -1.84 31.20
CA LEU A 72 -15.34 -1.85 30.32
C LEU A 72 -16.22 -0.65 30.67
N LEU A 73 -16.24 0.31 29.75
CA LEU A 73 -16.88 1.60 29.92
C LEU A 73 -18.28 1.60 29.33
N ASP A 74 -19.22 1.98 30.19
CA ASP A 74 -20.59 2.34 29.88
C ASP A 74 -20.98 3.60 30.70
N LYS A 75 -22.25 4.01 30.56
CA LYS A 75 -22.79 5.15 31.30
C LYS A 75 -22.77 4.91 32.81
N GLN A 76 -23.12 3.70 33.27
CA GLN A 76 -23.19 3.42 34.71
C GLN A 76 -21.80 3.42 35.35
N TYR A 77 -20.80 2.79 34.73
CA TYR A 77 -19.42 2.78 35.18
C TYR A 77 -18.91 4.21 35.34
N SER A 78 -19.17 5.06 34.35
CA SER A 78 -18.72 6.46 34.38
C SER A 78 -19.33 7.27 35.52
N ILE A 79 -20.64 7.13 35.76
CA ILE A 79 -21.34 7.82 36.86
C ILE A 79 -20.81 7.33 38.22
N LYS A 80 -20.71 6.01 38.38
CA LYS A 80 -20.23 5.39 39.62
C LYS A 80 -18.76 5.73 39.91
N ALA A 81 -17.88 5.70 38.90
CA ALA A 81 -16.48 6.07 39.06
C ALA A 81 -16.29 7.54 39.43
N ASN A 82 -17.10 8.46 38.87
CA ASN A 82 -17.00 9.88 39.17
C ASN A 82 -17.57 10.23 40.56
N SER A 83 -18.69 9.60 40.96
CA SER A 83 -19.34 9.83 42.27
C SER A 83 -18.50 9.33 43.44
N ARG A 84 -17.64 8.33 43.23
CA ARG A 84 -16.64 7.87 44.21
C ARG A 84 -15.62 8.91 44.65
N SER A 85 -15.39 9.96 43.86
CA SER A 85 -14.51 11.07 44.24
C SER A 85 -15.00 11.84 45.47
N GLY A 86 -16.25 11.58 45.94
CA GLY A 86 -16.87 12.21 47.12
C GLY A 86 -17.10 11.28 48.33
N GLY A 87 -16.56 10.05 48.35
CA GLY A 87 -16.52 9.22 49.57
C GLY A 87 -17.77 8.41 49.93
N VAL A 88 -18.76 8.25 49.04
CA VAL A 88 -19.96 7.44 49.31
C VAL A 88 -20.22 6.49 48.13
N GLY A 89 -19.78 5.23 48.25
CA GLY A 89 -20.09 4.19 47.25
C GLY A 89 -19.45 2.83 47.54
N THR A 90 -20.28 1.85 47.87
CA THR A 90 -19.95 0.47 48.29
C THR A 90 -19.62 -0.50 47.15
N GLU A 91 -19.71 -0.11 45.88
CA GLU A 91 -19.59 -1.03 44.74
C GLU A 91 -18.15 -1.36 44.36
N THR A 92 -17.50 -2.19 45.16
CA THR A 92 -16.07 -2.52 45.11
C THR A 92 -15.42 -2.68 43.71
N GLN A 93 -16.13 -3.13 42.68
CA GLN A 93 -15.56 -3.51 41.36
C GLN A 93 -15.20 -2.38 40.37
N ILE A 94 -15.36 -1.11 40.76
CA ILE A 94 -15.06 0.05 39.91
C ILE A 94 -13.74 0.69 40.31
N ILE A 95 -12.79 0.74 39.37
CA ILE A 95 -11.48 1.38 39.55
C ILE A 95 -11.65 2.84 39.97
N SER A 96 -11.11 3.19 41.14
CA SER A 96 -11.07 4.56 41.63
C SER A 96 -9.87 5.32 41.07
N PRO A 97 -9.89 6.67 41.05
CA PRO A 97 -8.73 7.48 40.70
C PRO A 97 -7.50 7.17 41.57
N GLU A 98 -7.71 6.79 42.84
CA GLU A 98 -6.63 6.41 43.76
C GLU A 98 -5.93 5.11 43.32
N ILE A 99 -6.70 4.07 42.96
CA ILE A 99 -6.16 2.80 42.45
C ILE A 99 -5.45 3.03 41.12
N TYR A 100 -6.03 3.83 40.23
CA TYR A 100 -5.44 4.18 38.94
C TYR A 100 -4.07 4.86 39.08
N ASN A 101 -3.93 5.77 40.06
CA ASN A 101 -2.68 6.51 40.30
C ASN A 101 -1.60 5.70 41.05
N LYS A 102 -1.91 4.51 41.59
CA LYS A 102 -0.96 3.66 42.32
C LYS A 102 -0.04 2.82 41.41
N THR A 103 -0.25 2.80 40.09
CA THR A 103 0.49 1.94 39.16
C THR A 103 0.68 2.61 37.80
N GLN A 104 1.52 2.01 36.95
CA GLN A 104 1.75 2.47 35.57
C GLN A 104 0.42 2.57 34.80
N GLN A 105 0.15 3.75 34.29
CA GLN A 105 -1.11 4.10 33.64
C GLN A 105 -1.39 3.27 32.38
N ASP A 106 -0.36 2.81 31.69
CA ASP A 106 -0.44 1.99 30.47
C ASP A 106 -0.86 0.53 30.74
N LYS A 107 -1.01 0.14 32.02
CA LYS A 107 -1.64 -1.11 32.47
C LYS A 107 -3.15 -1.08 32.26
N PHE A 108 -3.77 0.08 32.46
CA PHE A 108 -5.22 0.25 32.34
C PHE A 108 -5.62 0.54 30.89
N ILE A 109 -6.49 -0.29 30.33
CA ILE A 109 -6.96 -0.21 28.96
C ILE A 109 -8.45 0.13 28.97
N PRO A 110 -8.83 1.37 28.60
CA PRO A 110 -10.23 1.74 28.42
C PRO A 110 -10.83 1.02 27.21
N VAL A 111 -11.98 0.37 27.40
CA VAL A 111 -12.74 -0.31 26.33
C VAL A 111 -14.17 0.22 26.37
N ILE A 112 -14.63 0.87 25.31
CA ILE A 112 -16.03 1.30 25.18
C ILE A 112 -16.86 0.07 24.86
N PHE A 113 -17.73 -0.29 25.79
CA PHE A 113 -18.52 -1.52 25.71
C PHE A 113 -19.97 -1.23 25.35
N GLU A 114 -20.48 -0.06 25.78
CA GLU A 114 -21.79 0.47 25.40
C GLU A 114 -21.75 2.00 25.26
N ARG A 115 -22.60 2.51 24.38
CA ARG A 115 -22.88 3.94 24.19
C ARG A 115 -24.28 4.23 24.72
N ASP A 116 -24.55 5.50 25.02
CA ASP A 116 -25.89 5.88 25.44
C ASP A 116 -26.86 6.01 24.25
N GLU A 117 -28.11 6.38 24.56
CA GLU A 117 -29.20 6.57 23.59
C GLU A 117 -28.88 7.62 22.51
N ASN A 118 -27.96 8.56 22.77
CA ASN A 118 -27.49 9.58 21.83
C ASN A 118 -26.23 9.15 21.09
N ASN A 119 -25.81 7.90 21.24
CA ASN A 119 -24.58 7.33 20.70
C ASN A 119 -23.29 7.96 21.28
N GLU A 120 -23.37 8.60 22.46
CA GLU A 120 -22.25 9.25 23.12
C GLU A 120 -21.42 8.27 23.96
N ILE A 121 -20.11 8.54 24.04
CA ILE A 121 -19.15 7.75 24.80
C ILE A 121 -19.02 8.34 26.21
N HIS A 122 -19.29 7.53 27.22
CA HIS A 122 -19.12 7.90 28.62
C HIS A 122 -17.77 7.42 29.15
N LYS A 123 -16.97 8.35 29.67
CA LYS A 123 -15.70 8.05 30.36
C LYS A 123 -15.64 8.71 31.73
N PRO A 124 -15.10 8.02 32.75
CA PRO A 124 -14.68 8.65 34.00
C PRO A 124 -13.71 9.81 33.75
N THR A 125 -13.74 10.82 34.64
CA THR A 125 -12.96 12.06 34.47
C THR A 125 -11.47 11.81 34.29
N TYR A 126 -10.91 10.82 35.00
CA TYR A 126 -9.49 10.45 34.92
C TYR A 126 -9.08 9.70 33.64
N LEU A 127 -10.06 9.22 32.84
CA LEU A 127 -9.81 8.51 31.58
C LEU A 127 -10.14 9.34 30.33
N LYS A 128 -10.64 10.59 30.48
CA LYS A 128 -11.11 11.41 29.36
C LYS A 128 -10.06 11.64 28.27
N GLY A 129 -8.79 11.85 28.66
CA GLY A 129 -7.68 12.09 27.73
C GLY A 129 -7.03 10.84 27.14
N LEU A 130 -7.48 9.64 27.51
CA LEU A 130 -6.84 8.39 27.11
C LEU A 130 -7.47 7.80 25.84
N LEU A 131 -6.60 7.20 25.03
CA LEU A 131 -6.98 6.32 23.93
C LEU A 131 -7.76 5.11 24.47
N HIS A 132 -8.64 4.57 23.64
CA HIS A 132 -9.54 3.48 24.00
C HIS A 132 -9.73 2.53 22.82
N PHE A 133 -10.19 1.31 23.12
CA PHE A 133 -10.77 0.40 22.14
C PHE A 133 -12.28 0.57 22.14
N ASP A 134 -12.93 0.37 21.00
CA ASP A 134 -14.39 0.48 20.91
C ASP A 134 -15.01 -0.83 20.42
N LEU A 135 -15.64 -1.56 21.35
CA LEU A 135 -16.34 -2.81 21.09
C LEU A 135 -17.88 -2.61 21.11
N SER A 136 -18.35 -1.36 21.09
CA SER A 136 -19.79 -1.06 21.14
C SER A 136 -20.47 -1.15 19.78
N LEU A 137 -19.71 -1.01 18.69
CA LEU A 137 -20.23 -0.98 17.31
C LEU A 137 -20.08 -2.36 16.66
N SER A 138 -21.20 -3.00 16.30
CA SER A 138 -21.21 -4.33 15.69
C SER A 138 -20.41 -4.42 14.39
N GLU A 139 -20.48 -3.39 13.53
CA GLU A 139 -19.75 -3.33 12.26
C GLU A 139 -18.22 -3.30 12.42
N GLN A 140 -17.72 -2.86 13.59
CA GLN A 140 -16.30 -2.69 13.87
C GLN A 140 -15.74 -3.68 14.90
N TYR A 141 -16.62 -4.48 15.52
CA TYR A 141 -16.30 -5.36 16.64
C TYR A 141 -15.09 -6.25 16.35
N ASP A 142 -15.12 -7.02 15.24
CA ASP A 142 -14.07 -7.98 14.93
C ASP A 142 -12.69 -7.32 14.76
N ASN A 143 -12.65 -6.17 14.08
CA ASN A 143 -11.40 -5.42 13.85
C ASN A 143 -10.84 -4.84 15.15
N GLU A 144 -11.70 -4.24 15.97
CA GLU A 144 -11.33 -3.65 17.26
C GLU A 144 -10.93 -4.71 18.28
N TYR A 145 -11.62 -5.86 18.29
CA TYR A 145 -11.31 -7.02 19.10
C TYR A 145 -9.92 -7.58 18.76
N GLN A 146 -9.62 -7.83 17.48
CA GLN A 146 -8.28 -8.26 17.07
C GLN A 146 -7.20 -7.24 17.46
N ARG A 147 -7.50 -5.94 17.36
CA ARG A 147 -6.59 -4.88 17.78
C ARG A 147 -6.33 -4.92 19.29
N LEU A 148 -7.37 -5.16 20.09
CA LEU A 148 -7.27 -5.32 21.54
C LEU A 148 -6.42 -6.54 21.89
N VAL A 149 -6.68 -7.70 21.28
CA VAL A 149 -5.90 -8.93 21.52
C VAL A 149 -4.42 -8.70 21.20
N LYS A 150 -4.08 -8.12 20.03
CA LYS A 150 -2.69 -7.74 19.69
C LYS A 150 -2.04 -6.86 20.76
N ARG A 151 -2.79 -5.89 21.30
CA ARG A 151 -2.33 -4.99 22.37
C ARG A 151 -2.05 -5.72 23.67
N LEU A 152 -2.81 -6.77 24.01
CA LEU A 152 -2.61 -7.60 25.20
C LEU A 152 -1.35 -8.46 25.08
N TYR A 153 -1.06 -8.98 23.89
CA TYR A 153 0.18 -9.73 23.59
C TYR A 153 1.44 -8.86 23.48
N GLY A 154 1.32 -7.54 23.66
CA GLY A 154 2.45 -6.60 23.54
C GLY A 154 2.90 -6.34 22.09
N VAL A 155 2.08 -6.70 21.10
CA VAL A 155 2.39 -6.44 19.69
C VAL A 155 2.09 -4.97 19.38
N GLU A 156 3.08 -4.24 18.86
CA GLU A 156 2.88 -2.88 18.38
C GLU A 156 1.91 -2.87 17.19
N ILE A 157 0.76 -2.22 17.36
CA ILE A 157 -0.26 -2.08 16.32
C ILE A 157 0.24 -1.19 15.17
N PHE A 158 1.07 -0.19 15.50
CA PHE A 158 1.68 0.73 14.55
C PHE A 158 3.19 0.73 14.78
N GLN A 159 3.92 -0.04 13.97
CA GLN A 159 5.37 -0.03 14.00
C GLN A 159 5.88 1.30 13.44
N LYS A 160 6.73 1.99 14.21
CA LYS A 160 7.47 3.13 13.67
C LYS A 160 8.37 2.61 12.54
N PRO A 161 8.31 3.15 11.32
CA PRO A 161 9.18 2.70 10.25
C PRO A 161 10.64 3.00 10.60
N ASP A 162 11.55 2.13 10.18
CA ASP A 162 12.98 2.35 10.32
C ASP A 162 13.39 3.63 9.60
N ILE A 163 14.27 4.40 10.25
CA ILE A 163 14.85 5.59 9.61
C ILE A 163 15.61 5.15 8.36
N GLY A 164 15.30 5.76 7.21
CA GLY A 164 15.94 5.50 5.92
C GLY A 164 17.33 6.13 5.82
N LYS A 165 18.08 5.77 4.78
CA LYS A 165 19.34 6.44 4.46
C LYS A 165 19.07 7.77 3.74
N LYS A 166 20.05 8.69 3.82
CA LYS A 166 20.01 9.96 3.07
C LYS A 166 19.95 9.65 1.57
N PRO A 167 18.95 10.14 0.83
CA PRO A 167 18.87 9.91 -0.62
C PRO A 167 20.02 10.58 -1.38
N SER A 168 20.53 9.93 -2.44
CA SER A 168 21.66 10.41 -3.25
C SER A 168 21.39 11.73 -4.00
N TRP A 169 20.13 11.99 -4.36
CA TRP A 169 19.71 13.24 -5.02
C TRP A 169 19.75 14.47 -4.12
N VAL A 170 19.93 14.32 -2.80
CA VAL A 170 20.11 15.48 -1.90
C VAL A 170 21.40 16.25 -2.23
N GLU A 171 22.41 15.58 -2.80
CA GLU A 171 23.70 16.19 -3.18
C GLU A 171 23.88 16.32 -4.70
N THR A 172 23.04 15.64 -5.49
CA THR A 172 23.21 15.53 -6.95
C THR A 172 22.32 16.53 -7.68
N GLN A 173 22.92 17.44 -8.46
CA GLN A 173 22.16 18.28 -9.39
C GLN A 173 21.76 17.44 -10.62
N VAL A 174 20.47 17.37 -10.93
CA VAL A 174 19.97 16.70 -12.15
C VAL A 174 20.42 17.49 -13.38
N THR A 175 21.35 16.94 -14.15
CA THR A 175 21.99 17.64 -15.28
C THR A 175 21.63 17.02 -16.62
N VAL A 176 20.35 17.10 -17.01
CA VAL A 176 20.03 17.09 -18.45
C VAL A 176 20.65 18.36 -19.05
N SER A 177 21.47 18.21 -20.10
CA SER A 177 22.21 19.33 -20.66
C SER A 177 21.25 20.43 -21.16
N THR A 178 21.63 21.71 -21.00
CA THR A 178 20.83 22.83 -21.52
C THR A 178 20.64 22.72 -23.04
N LYS A 179 21.61 22.14 -23.76
CA LYS A 179 21.52 21.86 -25.19
C LYS A 179 20.39 20.87 -25.50
N THR A 180 20.31 19.76 -24.77
CA THR A 180 19.26 18.75 -24.89
C THR A 180 17.88 19.35 -24.59
N ARG A 181 17.74 20.08 -23.47
CA ARG A 181 16.49 20.77 -23.11
C ARG A 181 16.04 21.74 -24.22
N ASN A 182 16.97 22.53 -24.75
CA ASN A 182 16.69 23.45 -25.84
C ASN A 182 16.25 22.72 -27.11
N ALA A 183 16.90 21.60 -27.44
CA ALA A 183 16.54 20.77 -28.59
C ALA A 183 15.10 20.21 -28.45
N HIS A 184 14.76 19.57 -27.33
CA HIS A 184 13.41 19.04 -27.10
C HIS A 184 12.33 20.14 -27.10
N SER A 185 12.68 21.34 -26.65
CA SER A 185 11.76 22.47 -26.60
C SER A 185 11.21 22.88 -27.97
N ILE A 186 11.81 22.44 -29.09
CA ILE A 186 11.29 22.67 -30.44
C ILE A 186 9.87 22.13 -30.61
N LEU A 187 9.50 21.05 -29.90
CA LEU A 187 8.19 20.41 -29.98
C LEU A 187 7.05 21.34 -29.49
N LYS A 188 7.37 22.30 -28.60
CA LYS A 188 6.40 23.28 -28.10
C LYS A 188 6.16 24.45 -29.07
N THR A 189 6.97 24.58 -30.12
CA THR A 189 6.91 25.71 -31.06
C THR A 189 5.81 25.51 -32.11
N ASN A 190 5.54 26.55 -32.91
CA ASN A 190 4.49 26.57 -33.93
C ASN A 190 4.87 25.84 -35.24
N ILE A 191 5.75 24.85 -35.18
CA ILE A 191 6.04 23.94 -36.31
C ILE A 191 4.86 23.00 -36.56
N THR A 192 4.80 22.40 -37.75
CA THR A 192 3.70 21.49 -38.14
C THR A 192 3.73 20.18 -37.33
N SER A 193 2.56 19.56 -37.11
CA SER A 193 2.46 18.28 -36.41
C SER A 193 3.35 17.19 -37.02
N ARG A 194 3.44 17.14 -38.36
CA ARG A 194 4.34 16.21 -39.07
C ARG A 194 5.79 16.39 -38.62
N VAL A 195 6.28 17.63 -38.59
CA VAL A 195 7.67 17.93 -38.18
C VAL A 195 7.85 17.63 -36.70
N LYS A 196 6.87 17.91 -35.83
CA LYS A 196 6.94 17.52 -34.40
C LYS A 196 7.09 16.02 -34.23
N ASN A 197 6.30 15.24 -34.95
CA ASN A 197 6.33 13.78 -34.90
C ASN A 197 7.67 13.23 -35.42
N GLU A 198 8.20 13.76 -36.53
CA GLU A 198 9.52 13.39 -37.07
C GLU A 198 10.65 13.70 -36.06
N GLN A 199 10.62 14.89 -35.43
CA GLN A 199 11.61 15.27 -34.41
C GLN A 199 11.50 14.40 -33.16
N PHE A 200 10.28 14.12 -32.69
CA PHE A 200 10.05 13.26 -31.53
C PHE A 200 10.55 11.83 -31.76
N ALA A 201 10.27 11.26 -32.94
CA ALA A 201 10.79 9.94 -33.34
C ALA A 201 12.33 9.92 -33.39
N MET A 202 12.96 10.98 -33.92
CA MET A 202 14.41 11.11 -33.94
C MET A 202 15.00 11.17 -32.52
N PHE A 203 14.41 11.97 -31.61
CA PHE A 203 14.88 12.03 -30.23
C PHE A 203 14.72 10.68 -29.50
N LEU A 204 13.61 9.98 -29.73
CA LEU A 204 13.39 8.63 -29.22
C LEU A 204 14.43 7.63 -29.76
N SER A 205 14.79 7.72 -31.04
CA SER A 205 15.85 6.90 -31.63
C SER A 205 17.20 7.15 -30.97
N ASN A 206 17.56 8.41 -30.70
CA ASN A 206 18.82 8.73 -30.01
C ASN A 206 18.85 8.14 -28.59
N ILE A 207 17.74 8.25 -27.85
CA ILE A 207 17.63 7.65 -26.51
C ILE A 207 17.80 6.13 -26.57
N LYS A 208 17.17 5.46 -27.56
CA LYS A 208 17.36 4.02 -27.79
C LYS A 208 18.84 3.70 -28.03
N ASP A 209 19.51 4.45 -28.90
CA ASP A 209 20.93 4.24 -29.21
C ASP A 209 21.81 4.43 -27.97
N GLU A 210 21.50 5.40 -27.11
CA GLU A 210 22.18 5.59 -25.82
C GLU A 210 21.98 4.42 -24.85
N ILE A 211 20.76 3.87 -24.74
CA ILE A 211 20.48 2.67 -23.92
C ILE A 211 21.27 1.47 -24.44
N VAL A 212 21.23 1.25 -25.76
CA VAL A 212 21.87 0.09 -26.41
C VAL A 212 23.39 0.17 -26.30
N SER A 213 23.96 1.36 -26.52
CA SER A 213 25.41 1.61 -26.46
C SER A 213 25.94 1.86 -25.05
N TYR A 214 25.08 1.90 -24.02
CA TYR A 214 25.50 2.10 -22.64
C TYR A 214 26.52 1.04 -22.22
N THR A 215 27.64 1.53 -21.69
CA THR A 215 28.76 0.73 -21.19
C THR A 215 29.15 1.18 -19.78
N TYR A 216 29.67 0.24 -18.99
CA TYR A 216 30.16 0.46 -17.64
C TYR A 216 31.37 -0.44 -17.44
N LYS A 217 32.51 0.16 -17.06
CA LYS A 217 33.80 -0.53 -16.79
C LYS A 217 34.04 -1.71 -17.76
N ASN A 218 34.53 -1.40 -18.96
CA ASN A 218 34.58 -2.29 -20.12
C ASN A 218 35.38 -3.61 -19.94
N ASP A 219 36.20 -3.73 -18.90
CA ASP A 219 37.11 -4.87 -18.69
C ASP A 219 36.67 -5.83 -17.56
N LEU A 220 35.44 -5.70 -17.06
CA LEU A 220 34.96 -6.57 -15.97
C LEU A 220 34.47 -7.94 -16.50
N PRO A 221 34.95 -9.07 -15.95
CA PRO A 221 34.43 -10.39 -16.32
C PRO A 221 33.02 -10.66 -15.76
N ARG A 222 32.65 -9.96 -14.67
CA ARG A 222 31.33 -9.99 -14.02
C ARG A 222 31.15 -8.74 -13.18
N LEU A 223 29.90 -8.36 -12.91
CA LEU A 223 29.57 -7.27 -11.99
C LEU A 223 29.49 -7.80 -10.55
N THR A 224 30.05 -7.05 -9.60
CA THR A 224 29.74 -7.22 -8.17
C THR A 224 28.39 -6.57 -7.85
N SER A 225 27.83 -6.81 -6.65
CA SER A 225 26.61 -6.11 -6.22
C SER A 225 26.77 -4.58 -6.23
N GLU A 226 27.94 -4.07 -5.84
CA GLU A 226 28.22 -2.64 -5.90
C GLU A 226 28.29 -2.14 -7.35
N ASP A 227 28.94 -2.88 -8.25
CA ASP A 227 28.98 -2.53 -9.67
C ASP A 227 27.58 -2.54 -10.31
N HIS A 228 26.69 -3.44 -9.91
CA HIS A 228 25.30 -3.45 -10.39
C HIS A 228 24.56 -2.15 -10.04
N LEU A 229 24.69 -1.69 -8.80
CA LEU A 229 24.08 -0.44 -8.35
C LEU A 229 24.68 0.77 -9.09
N LEU A 230 26.02 0.84 -9.17
CA LEU A 230 26.72 1.94 -9.84
C LEU A 230 26.46 1.99 -11.34
N ALA A 231 26.34 0.84 -12.00
CA ALA A 231 25.96 0.76 -13.42
C ALA A 231 24.51 1.24 -13.62
N TYR A 232 23.60 0.91 -12.71
CA TYR A 232 22.22 1.42 -12.77
C TYR A 232 22.17 2.94 -12.49
N GLU A 233 22.95 3.42 -11.53
CA GLU A 233 23.10 4.86 -11.27
C GLU A 233 23.65 5.62 -12.48
N GLY A 234 24.59 5.02 -13.22
CA GLY A 234 25.17 5.62 -14.41
C GLY A 234 24.17 5.73 -15.58
N ILE A 235 23.36 4.70 -15.83
CA ILE A 235 22.40 4.73 -16.95
C ILE A 235 21.20 5.66 -16.69
N LYS A 236 21.02 6.10 -15.43
CA LYS A 236 19.98 7.06 -15.01
C LYS A 236 20.02 8.38 -15.78
N SER A 237 21.17 8.81 -16.29
CA SER A 237 21.24 10.02 -17.13
C SER A 237 20.41 9.89 -18.41
N VAL A 238 20.40 8.71 -19.03
CA VAL A 238 19.61 8.41 -20.23
C VAL A 238 18.12 8.41 -19.90
N ARG A 239 17.75 7.86 -18.73
CA ARG A 239 16.39 7.95 -18.19
C ARG A 239 15.97 9.41 -18.01
N ASP A 240 16.81 10.25 -17.41
CA ASP A 240 16.46 11.65 -17.14
C ASP A 240 16.33 12.46 -18.45
N GLU A 241 17.14 12.16 -19.46
CA GLU A 241 16.97 12.71 -20.82
C GLU A 241 15.64 12.28 -21.45
N PHE A 242 15.30 10.99 -21.35
CA PHE A 242 14.00 10.47 -21.78
C PHE A 242 12.85 11.19 -21.07
N LEU A 243 12.92 11.36 -19.75
CA LEU A 243 11.88 12.02 -18.97
C LEU A 243 11.76 13.51 -19.33
N GLU A 244 12.86 14.20 -19.65
CA GLU A 244 12.82 15.55 -20.18
C GLU A 244 12.08 15.60 -21.53
N LEU A 245 12.34 14.66 -22.45
CA LEU A 245 11.61 14.55 -23.71
C LEU A 245 10.10 14.33 -23.46
N MET A 246 9.75 13.46 -22.51
CA MET A 246 8.36 13.14 -22.19
C MET A 246 7.55 14.33 -21.67
N ARG A 247 8.20 15.40 -21.17
CA ARG A 247 7.48 16.64 -20.81
C ARG A 247 6.75 17.25 -21.99
N TYR A 248 7.25 17.03 -23.21
CA TYR A 248 6.71 17.54 -24.46
C TYR A 248 5.70 16.61 -25.15
N ILE A 249 5.38 15.46 -24.56
CA ILE A 249 4.57 14.42 -25.20
C ILE A 249 3.19 14.91 -25.65
N SER A 250 2.60 15.88 -24.96
CA SER A 250 1.29 16.45 -25.30
C SER A 250 1.29 17.36 -26.53
N PHE A 251 2.47 17.68 -27.08
CA PHE A 251 2.59 18.46 -28.32
C PHE A 251 2.76 17.56 -29.56
N VAL A 252 2.80 16.24 -29.37
CA VAL A 252 3.05 15.25 -30.40
C VAL A 252 1.76 14.47 -30.63
N ASP A 253 1.31 14.42 -31.88
CA ASP A 253 0.10 13.69 -32.23
C ASP A 253 0.42 12.19 -32.25
N ASN A 254 -0.46 11.37 -31.67
CA ASN A 254 -0.32 9.91 -31.62
C ASN A 254 0.99 9.45 -30.93
N ALA A 255 1.42 10.17 -29.89
CA ALA A 255 2.70 9.95 -29.23
C ALA A 255 2.87 8.52 -28.67
N GLU A 256 1.77 7.89 -28.22
CA GLU A 256 1.71 6.50 -27.75
C GLU A 256 2.26 5.48 -28.76
N HIS A 257 2.08 5.74 -30.06
CA HIS A 257 2.61 4.88 -31.12
C HIS A 257 4.14 4.96 -31.19
N TYR A 258 4.70 6.16 -31.09
CA TYR A 258 6.16 6.36 -31.16
C TYR A 258 6.86 5.79 -29.92
N VAL A 259 6.34 6.06 -28.72
CA VAL A 259 6.96 5.54 -27.49
C VAL A 259 6.85 4.02 -27.39
N SER A 260 5.72 3.43 -27.78
CA SER A 260 5.56 1.97 -27.77
C SER A 260 6.43 1.28 -28.81
N SER A 261 6.60 1.86 -30.01
CA SER A 261 7.53 1.35 -31.04
C SER A 261 8.97 1.41 -30.55
N MET A 262 9.39 2.55 -29.99
CA MET A 262 10.74 2.71 -29.47
C MET A 262 11.04 1.71 -28.35
N LEU A 263 10.12 1.51 -27.38
CA LEU A 263 10.31 0.53 -26.32
C LEU A 263 10.44 -0.90 -26.86
N GLU A 264 9.57 -1.29 -27.80
CA GLU A 264 9.57 -2.62 -28.43
C GLU A 264 10.87 -2.89 -29.19
N GLU A 265 11.33 -1.92 -29.98
CA GLU A 265 12.62 -2.03 -30.68
C GLU A 265 13.80 -2.10 -29.72
N THR A 266 13.78 -1.28 -28.66
CA THR A 266 14.86 -1.22 -27.67
C THR A 266 14.95 -2.54 -26.93
N ILE A 267 13.84 -3.08 -26.44
CA ILE A 267 13.85 -4.34 -25.68
C ILE A 267 14.26 -5.52 -26.55
N ASN A 268 13.83 -5.59 -27.80
CA ASN A 268 14.25 -6.64 -28.72
C ASN A 268 15.74 -6.55 -29.06
N THR A 269 16.30 -5.34 -29.13
CA THR A 269 17.74 -5.14 -29.30
C THR A 269 18.52 -5.60 -28.06
N VAL A 270 18.06 -5.21 -26.87
CA VAL A 270 18.71 -5.56 -25.59
C VAL A 270 18.56 -7.05 -25.26
N LYS A 271 17.44 -7.71 -25.60
CA LYS A 271 17.26 -9.15 -25.37
C LYS A 271 18.26 -10.00 -26.16
N LYS A 272 18.73 -9.52 -27.32
CA LYS A 272 19.78 -10.16 -28.13
C LYS A 272 21.19 -9.87 -27.64
N ASP A 273 21.36 -8.90 -26.74
CA ASP A 273 22.63 -8.61 -26.07
C ASP A 273 22.97 -9.77 -25.12
N ASN A 274 24.22 -10.24 -25.19
CA ASN A 274 24.79 -11.24 -24.29
C ASN A 274 25.79 -10.63 -23.30
N GLY A 275 25.87 -9.29 -23.26
CA GLY A 275 26.74 -8.55 -22.36
C GLY A 275 26.26 -8.55 -20.91
N ILE A 276 27.21 -8.33 -20.00
CA ILE A 276 26.98 -8.30 -18.53
C ILE A 276 26.00 -7.20 -18.08
N LEU A 277 25.72 -6.20 -18.93
CA LEU A 277 24.83 -5.07 -18.64
C LEU A 277 23.40 -5.28 -19.13
N LYS A 278 23.07 -6.44 -19.73
CA LYS A 278 21.73 -6.76 -20.22
C LYS A 278 20.64 -6.49 -19.17
N ASN A 279 20.83 -7.02 -17.96
CA ASN A 279 19.85 -6.89 -16.87
C ASN A 279 19.67 -5.42 -16.44
N ILE A 280 20.74 -4.62 -16.45
CA ILE A 280 20.68 -3.18 -16.15
C ILE A 280 19.81 -2.46 -17.19
N LYS A 281 20.04 -2.71 -18.48
CA LYS A 281 19.26 -2.11 -19.58
C LYS A 281 17.78 -2.56 -19.55
N LEU A 282 17.50 -3.84 -19.30
CA LEU A 282 16.12 -4.34 -19.17
C LEU A 282 15.39 -3.73 -17.97
N THR A 283 16.10 -3.52 -16.85
CA THR A 283 15.54 -2.86 -15.67
C THR A 283 15.19 -1.40 -15.96
N LEU A 284 16.05 -0.70 -16.72
CA LEU A 284 15.76 0.68 -17.14
C LEU A 284 14.53 0.75 -18.04
N ILE A 285 14.39 -0.19 -19.00
CA ILE A 285 13.23 -0.26 -19.88
C ILE A 285 11.94 -0.47 -19.08
N HIS A 286 11.98 -1.34 -18.06
CA HIS A 286 10.87 -1.54 -17.12
C HIS A 286 10.53 -0.22 -16.39
N GLU A 287 11.53 0.48 -15.82
CA GLU A 287 11.33 1.77 -15.15
C GLU A 287 10.71 2.81 -16.10
N MET A 288 11.25 2.95 -17.32
CA MET A 288 10.75 3.87 -18.33
C MET A 288 9.32 3.56 -18.77
N PHE A 289 8.97 2.28 -18.91
CA PHE A 289 7.61 1.85 -19.22
C PHE A 289 6.62 2.31 -18.14
N LEU A 290 6.97 2.16 -16.86
CA LEU A 290 6.15 2.68 -15.76
C LEU A 290 6.02 4.21 -15.79
N TYR A 291 7.11 4.93 -16.09
CA TYR A 291 7.03 6.39 -16.29
C TYR A 291 6.10 6.78 -17.43
N ILE A 292 6.09 6.04 -18.55
CA ILE A 292 5.16 6.30 -19.65
C ILE A 292 3.72 6.18 -19.16
N ILE A 293 3.35 5.08 -18.52
CA ILE A 293 1.99 4.90 -18.00
C ILE A 293 1.66 5.99 -16.96
N ALA A 294 2.59 6.36 -16.08
CA ALA A 294 2.41 7.42 -15.09
C ALA A 294 2.17 8.80 -15.74
N ILE A 295 2.92 9.13 -16.78
CA ILE A 295 2.81 10.41 -17.51
C ILE A 295 1.49 10.48 -18.27
N PHE A 296 1.09 9.41 -18.96
CA PHE A 296 -0.21 9.35 -19.63
C PHE A 296 -1.36 9.45 -18.63
N TYR A 297 -1.25 8.77 -17.48
CA TYR A 297 -2.23 8.87 -16.40
C TYR A 297 -2.35 10.30 -15.86
N LYS A 298 -1.21 10.94 -15.55
CA LYS A 298 -1.15 12.34 -15.11
C LYS A 298 -1.77 13.31 -16.11
N LYS A 299 -1.55 13.08 -17.41
CA LYS A 299 -2.14 13.90 -18.48
C LYS A 299 -3.57 13.51 -18.85
N GLN A 300 -4.16 12.53 -18.16
CA GLN A 300 -5.49 11.97 -18.45
C GLN A 300 -5.63 11.42 -19.89
N ASN A 301 -4.52 11.01 -20.51
CA ASN A 301 -4.55 10.36 -21.83
C ASN A 301 -4.85 8.86 -21.67
N PHE A 302 -6.10 8.56 -21.31
CA PHE A 302 -6.55 7.18 -21.06
C PHE A 302 -6.60 6.31 -22.32
N GLU A 303 -6.83 6.91 -23.48
CA GLU A 303 -6.78 6.20 -24.76
C GLU A 303 -5.35 5.76 -25.08
N GLY A 304 -4.35 6.61 -24.81
CA GLY A 304 -2.95 6.23 -24.94
C GLY A 304 -2.53 5.12 -23.98
N ILE A 305 -3.02 5.11 -22.73
CA ILE A 305 -2.80 3.99 -21.80
C ILE A 305 -3.42 2.70 -22.37
N SER A 306 -4.68 2.77 -22.83
CA SER A 306 -5.36 1.63 -23.43
C SER A 306 -4.63 1.09 -24.64
N TYR A 307 -4.12 1.97 -25.50
CA TYR A 307 -3.33 1.56 -26.66
C TYR A 307 -2.06 0.83 -26.22
N ILE A 308 -1.28 1.41 -25.30
CA ILE A 308 -0.01 0.82 -24.86
C ILE A 308 -0.22 -0.53 -24.16
N LEU A 309 -1.22 -0.65 -23.30
CA LEU A 309 -1.47 -1.90 -22.55
C LEU A 309 -2.24 -2.94 -23.38
N GLY A 310 -3.07 -2.53 -24.34
CA GLY A 310 -3.82 -3.44 -25.23
C GLY A 310 -3.09 -3.84 -26.51
N LYS A 311 -1.99 -3.16 -26.85
CA LYS A 311 -1.20 -3.46 -28.05
C LYS A 311 -0.59 -4.86 -27.97
N THR A 312 -0.69 -5.61 -29.06
CA THR A 312 0.16 -6.79 -29.29
C THR A 312 1.56 -6.34 -29.64
N TYR A 313 2.53 -6.82 -28.86
CA TYR A 313 3.95 -6.60 -29.11
C TYR A 313 4.57 -7.87 -29.68
N PHE A 314 5.78 -7.78 -30.22
CA PHE A 314 6.49 -8.93 -30.75
C PHE A 314 7.83 -9.11 -30.04
N ALA A 315 7.94 -10.20 -29.28
CA ALA A 315 9.20 -10.60 -28.67
C ALA A 315 10.09 -11.27 -29.73
N ASP A 316 11.32 -10.79 -29.87
CA ASP A 316 12.32 -11.32 -30.80
C ASP A 316 13.49 -11.95 -30.03
N ASP A 317 13.19 -13.08 -29.38
CA ASP A 317 14.15 -13.93 -28.67
C ASP A 317 14.34 -15.23 -29.48
N TYR A 318 15.15 -15.14 -30.54
CA TYR A 318 15.43 -16.17 -31.56
C TYR A 318 14.27 -16.52 -32.53
N SER A 319 13.03 -16.18 -32.20
CA SER A 319 11.87 -16.29 -33.08
C SER A 319 10.86 -15.20 -32.75
N ILE A 320 10.36 -14.48 -33.77
CA ILE A 320 9.31 -13.46 -33.60
C ILE A 320 8.04 -14.15 -33.13
N LYS A 321 7.58 -13.80 -31.92
CA LYS A 321 6.35 -14.30 -31.32
C LYS A 321 5.49 -13.14 -30.85
N ALA A 322 4.18 -13.25 -31.08
CA ALA A 322 3.22 -12.33 -30.49
C ALA A 322 3.27 -12.43 -28.97
N ASP A 323 3.25 -11.29 -28.31
CA ASP A 323 3.33 -11.11 -26.87
C ASP A 323 2.48 -9.87 -26.47
N ASN A 324 2.47 -9.54 -25.19
CA ASN A 324 1.78 -8.36 -24.65
C ASN A 324 2.76 -7.41 -23.94
N PHE A 325 2.25 -6.35 -23.32
CA PHE A 325 3.08 -5.36 -22.63
C PHE A 325 3.95 -5.95 -21.50
N ASN A 326 3.64 -7.15 -20.99
CA ASN A 326 4.48 -7.85 -20.02
C ASN A 326 5.90 -8.11 -20.55
N ILE A 327 6.18 -7.99 -21.85
CA ILE A 327 7.57 -8.05 -22.35
C ILE A 327 8.47 -7.03 -21.64
N PHE A 328 7.92 -5.89 -21.19
CA PHE A 328 8.65 -4.82 -20.50
C PHE A 328 8.84 -5.09 -19.00
N TYR A 329 8.23 -6.14 -18.46
CA TYR A 329 8.47 -6.57 -17.09
C TYR A 329 9.83 -7.24 -16.99
N PHE A 330 10.65 -6.79 -16.04
CA PHE A 330 11.92 -7.45 -15.73
C PHE A 330 12.16 -7.47 -14.23
N HIS A 331 12.43 -8.66 -13.69
CA HIS A 331 12.83 -8.87 -12.30
C HIS A 331 14.36 -8.96 -12.23
N ASN A 332 14.99 -7.97 -11.59
CA ASN A 332 16.44 -7.89 -11.44
C ASN A 332 16.88 -8.23 -10.01
N GLU A 333 17.07 -9.52 -9.76
CA GLU A 333 17.54 -10.02 -8.47
C GLU A 333 18.89 -9.40 -8.05
N GLN A 334 19.78 -9.11 -9.01
CA GLN A 334 21.09 -8.54 -8.69
C GLN A 334 21.00 -7.10 -8.18
N LEU A 335 20.11 -6.28 -8.76
CA LEU A 335 19.86 -4.92 -8.27
C LEU A 335 19.07 -4.95 -6.95
N ASP A 336 18.10 -5.86 -6.81
CA ASP A 336 17.39 -6.08 -5.54
C ASP A 336 18.38 -6.36 -4.40
N GLU A 337 19.29 -7.32 -4.60
CA GLU A 337 20.36 -7.63 -3.63
C GLU A 337 21.29 -6.44 -3.37
N ALA A 338 21.68 -5.71 -4.42
CA ALA A 338 22.60 -4.60 -4.31
C ALA A 338 22.03 -3.48 -3.42
N VAL A 339 20.73 -3.16 -3.57
CA VAL A 339 20.07 -2.14 -2.75
C VAL A 339 19.88 -2.61 -1.31
N ASN A 340 19.51 -3.88 -1.12
CA ASN A 340 19.43 -4.49 0.22
C ASN A 340 20.78 -4.42 0.95
N LYS A 341 21.89 -4.76 0.27
CA LYS A 341 23.26 -4.67 0.80
C LYS A 341 23.69 -3.24 1.06
N ARG A 342 23.40 -2.31 0.13
CA ARG A 342 23.66 -0.87 0.28
C ARG A 342 23.05 -0.35 1.57
N ASP A 343 21.82 -0.77 1.89
CA ASP A 343 21.04 -0.23 2.99
C ASP A 343 21.14 -1.00 4.30
N ASP A 344 21.67 -2.21 4.27
CA ASP A 344 21.60 -3.19 5.37
C ASP A 344 20.14 -3.41 5.81
N LYS A 345 19.26 -3.57 4.82
CA LYS A 345 17.81 -3.81 5.00
C LYS A 345 17.34 -4.91 4.06
N LYS A 346 16.26 -5.60 4.47
CA LYS A 346 15.57 -6.60 3.65
C LYS A 346 14.29 -6.00 3.08
N TYR A 347 14.42 -5.29 1.97
CA TYR A 347 13.27 -4.83 1.22
C TYR A 347 12.59 -6.00 0.50
N TYR A 348 11.27 -5.94 0.33
CA TYR A 348 10.55 -6.91 -0.50
C TYR A 348 10.98 -6.82 -1.98
N SER A 349 11.31 -5.63 -2.46
CA SER A 349 12.04 -5.40 -3.71
C SER A 349 12.97 -4.20 -3.56
N GLY A 350 14.28 -4.45 -3.63
CA GLY A 350 15.30 -3.41 -3.58
C GLY A 350 15.27 -2.49 -4.82
N THR A 351 14.94 -3.03 -5.98
CA THR A 351 14.73 -2.31 -7.24
C THR A 351 13.60 -1.30 -7.11
N ALA A 352 12.42 -1.74 -6.63
CA ALA A 352 11.31 -0.84 -6.40
C ALA A 352 11.64 0.22 -5.34
N GLN A 353 12.31 -0.16 -4.24
CA GLN A 353 12.77 0.82 -3.25
C GLN A 353 13.70 1.87 -3.87
N TYR A 354 14.67 1.44 -4.67
CA TYR A 354 15.60 2.34 -5.36
C TYR A 354 14.87 3.28 -6.33
N TRP A 355 13.90 2.78 -7.10
CA TRP A 355 13.08 3.60 -7.98
C TRP A 355 12.30 4.65 -7.19
N ILE A 356 11.62 4.25 -6.10
CA ILE A 356 10.84 5.15 -5.24
C ILE A 356 11.72 6.27 -4.65
N GLU A 357 12.96 5.95 -4.27
CA GLU A 357 13.93 6.95 -3.81
C GLU A 357 14.37 7.89 -4.94
N ASN A 358 14.41 7.44 -6.19
CA ASN A 358 15.00 8.15 -7.33
C ASN A 358 13.97 8.64 -8.35
N ILE A 359 12.70 8.77 -7.93
CA ILE A 359 11.64 9.30 -8.79
C ILE A 359 11.99 10.72 -9.22
N ASN A 360 11.87 10.99 -10.52
CA ASN A 360 11.93 12.35 -11.04
C ASN A 360 10.62 13.08 -10.74
N ILE A 361 10.59 13.79 -9.61
CA ILE A 361 9.40 14.49 -9.10
C ILE A 361 8.92 15.64 -9.99
N GLU A 362 9.76 16.15 -10.90
CA GLU A 362 9.35 17.16 -11.88
C GLU A 362 8.41 16.56 -12.93
N VAL A 363 8.53 15.25 -13.19
CA VAL A 363 7.76 14.52 -14.20
C VAL A 363 6.57 13.79 -13.60
N CYS A 364 6.77 13.00 -12.54
CA CYS A 364 5.67 12.33 -11.83
C CYS A 364 5.91 12.24 -10.32
N SER A 365 4.83 12.24 -9.56
CA SER A 365 4.82 11.96 -8.12
C SER A 365 4.99 10.47 -7.85
N LYS A 366 5.35 10.14 -6.61
CA LYS A 366 5.38 8.75 -6.12
C LYS A 366 4.05 8.03 -6.33
N ASN A 367 2.93 8.69 -6.07
CA ASN A 367 1.62 8.07 -6.23
C ASN A 367 1.31 7.81 -7.72
N GLU A 368 1.70 8.72 -8.63
CA GLU A 368 1.55 8.53 -10.07
C GLU A 368 2.42 7.37 -10.60
N PHE A 369 3.64 7.22 -10.08
CA PHE A 369 4.52 6.10 -10.45
C PHE A 369 3.99 4.76 -9.95
N THR A 370 3.56 4.68 -8.68
CA THR A 370 3.01 3.44 -8.10
C THR A 370 1.67 3.04 -8.72
N VAL A 371 0.80 4.01 -9.06
CA VAL A 371 -0.47 3.68 -9.74
C VAL A 371 -0.24 3.20 -11.17
N ALA A 372 0.82 3.65 -11.85
CA ALA A 372 1.16 3.14 -13.18
C ALA A 372 1.44 1.63 -13.16
N ASP A 373 2.22 1.19 -12.17
CA ASP A 373 2.54 -0.21 -11.95
C ASP A 373 1.28 -1.02 -11.57
N LEU A 374 0.45 -0.47 -10.69
CA LEU A 374 -0.85 -1.06 -10.34
C LEU A 374 -1.83 -1.11 -11.52
N LEU A 375 -1.80 -0.13 -12.42
CA LEU A 375 -2.62 -0.12 -13.63
C LEU A 375 -2.18 -1.22 -14.59
N CYS A 376 -0.88 -1.50 -14.70
CA CYS A 376 -0.38 -2.64 -15.46
C CYS A 376 -0.94 -3.97 -14.91
N TYR A 377 -0.87 -4.16 -13.59
CA TYR A 377 -1.47 -5.32 -12.93
C TYR A 377 -2.99 -5.41 -13.13
N ASN A 378 -3.72 -4.32 -12.89
CA ASN A 378 -5.16 -4.30 -13.06
C ASN A 378 -5.54 -4.52 -14.53
N TYR A 379 -4.81 -3.95 -15.50
CA TYR A 379 -5.07 -4.19 -16.91
C TYR A 379 -4.86 -5.67 -17.28
N SER A 380 -3.86 -6.34 -16.70
CA SER A 380 -3.67 -7.79 -16.93
C SER A 380 -4.82 -8.66 -16.41
N ILE A 381 -5.71 -8.14 -15.57
CA ILE A 381 -6.87 -8.86 -15.04
C ILE A 381 -8.17 -8.42 -15.73
N PHE A 382 -8.29 -7.11 -15.94
CA PHE A 382 -9.53 -6.48 -16.37
C PHE A 382 -9.53 -6.06 -17.85
N GLY A 383 -8.37 -5.97 -18.52
CA GLY A 383 -8.25 -5.45 -19.87
C GLY A 383 -8.97 -6.31 -20.92
N ALA A 384 -9.66 -5.65 -21.85
CA ALA A 384 -10.40 -6.30 -22.92
C ALA A 384 -9.50 -7.16 -23.83
N ASP A 385 -8.30 -6.66 -24.13
CA ASP A 385 -7.34 -7.28 -25.04
C ASP A 385 -6.31 -8.19 -24.33
N TYR A 386 -6.52 -8.48 -23.04
CA TYR A 386 -5.59 -9.28 -22.26
C TYR A 386 -5.99 -10.77 -22.20
N HIS A 387 -5.21 -11.62 -22.88
CA HIS A 387 -5.49 -13.05 -23.02
C HIS A 387 -4.28 -13.93 -22.71
N TYR A 388 -3.71 -13.79 -21.52
CA TYR A 388 -2.51 -14.52 -21.10
C TYR A 388 -2.66 -15.18 -19.73
N ASN A 389 -1.87 -16.24 -19.51
CA ASN A 389 -1.97 -17.11 -18.31
C ASN A 389 -1.23 -16.56 -17.08
N TRP A 390 -0.55 -15.41 -17.19
CA TRP A 390 0.17 -14.80 -16.08
C TRP A 390 -0.08 -13.31 -16.07
N PHE A 391 -0.26 -12.72 -14.89
CA PHE A 391 -0.52 -11.30 -14.70
C PHE A 391 0.76 -10.50 -14.45
N TRP A 392 0.74 -9.21 -14.73
CA TRP A 392 1.82 -8.30 -14.37
C TRP A 392 1.97 -8.24 -12.85
N PHE A 393 3.17 -8.43 -12.30
CA PHE A 393 3.39 -8.33 -10.85
C PHE A 393 3.81 -6.90 -10.47
N PRO A 394 2.99 -6.12 -9.75
CA PRO A 394 3.25 -4.70 -9.55
C PRO A 394 4.26 -4.45 -8.42
N ILE A 395 5.56 -4.53 -8.67
CA ILE A 395 6.60 -4.55 -7.63
C ILE A 395 6.59 -3.34 -6.66
N THR A 396 5.97 -2.22 -7.05
CA THR A 396 5.91 -0.99 -6.26
C THR A 396 4.75 -0.91 -5.26
N TYR A 397 3.79 -1.85 -5.28
CA TYR A 397 2.50 -1.71 -4.56
C TYR A 397 2.66 -1.50 -3.05
N ILE A 398 3.59 -2.21 -2.42
CA ILE A 398 3.87 -2.10 -0.97
C ILE A 398 4.47 -0.74 -0.57
N TYR A 399 5.02 0.01 -1.52
CA TYR A 399 5.66 1.28 -1.27
C TYR A 399 4.70 2.45 -1.48
N SER A 400 3.46 2.24 -1.94
CA SER A 400 2.50 3.33 -2.23
C SER A 400 2.02 4.08 -0.99
N GLY A 401 2.20 3.54 0.21
CA GLY A 401 1.68 4.09 1.46
C GLY A 401 0.17 3.80 1.64
N ASN A 402 -0.27 3.63 2.89
CA ASN A 402 -1.55 2.98 3.20
C ASN A 402 -2.82 3.78 2.88
N ASP A 403 -2.78 5.13 2.82
CA ASP A 403 -4.03 5.93 2.83
C ASP A 403 -4.33 6.75 1.55
N MET A 404 -3.40 6.88 0.59
CA MET A 404 -3.55 7.79 -0.56
C MET A 404 -3.27 7.15 -1.92
N SER A 405 -3.61 5.87 -2.09
CA SER A 405 -3.46 5.19 -3.38
C SER A 405 -4.32 5.86 -4.47
N LEU A 406 -3.70 6.29 -5.56
CA LEU A 406 -4.43 6.81 -6.72
C LEU A 406 -5.31 5.74 -7.37
N LEU A 407 -5.02 4.44 -7.18
CA LEU A 407 -5.90 3.35 -7.62
C LEU A 407 -7.22 3.37 -6.84
N ARG A 408 -7.16 3.53 -5.51
CA ARG A 408 -8.35 3.73 -4.66
C ARG A 408 -9.14 4.95 -5.13
N THR A 409 -8.45 6.05 -5.42
CA THR A 409 -9.10 7.28 -5.90
C THR A 409 -9.78 7.07 -7.26
N LEU A 410 -9.12 6.39 -8.20
CA LEU A 410 -9.68 6.02 -9.50
C LEU A 410 -10.93 5.17 -9.33
N ALA A 411 -10.84 4.10 -8.55
CA ALA A 411 -11.93 3.17 -8.27
C ALA A 411 -13.13 3.86 -7.58
N THR A 412 -12.91 4.62 -6.51
CA THR A 412 -13.99 5.35 -5.83
C THR A 412 -14.69 6.34 -6.76
N LYS A 413 -13.95 7.00 -7.65
CA LYS A 413 -14.54 7.94 -8.63
C LYS A 413 -15.41 7.24 -9.68
N MET A 414 -15.23 5.94 -9.94
CA MET A 414 -16.10 5.17 -10.84
C MET A 414 -17.55 5.06 -10.34
N LYS A 415 -17.89 5.56 -9.14
CA LYS A 415 -19.27 5.81 -8.73
C LYS A 415 -19.96 6.83 -9.63
N SER A 416 -19.23 7.85 -10.13
CA SER A 416 -19.74 8.80 -11.13
C SER A 416 -19.67 8.21 -12.53
N LEU A 417 -20.76 8.34 -13.30
CA LEU A 417 -20.84 7.84 -14.68
C LEU A 417 -19.78 8.48 -15.59
N GLU A 418 -19.47 9.76 -15.41
CA GLU A 418 -18.42 10.45 -16.17
C GLU A 418 -17.05 9.78 -15.95
N HIS A 419 -16.67 9.59 -14.69
CA HIS A 419 -15.41 8.97 -14.32
C HIS A 419 -15.36 7.48 -14.67
N PHE A 420 -16.48 6.77 -14.54
CA PHE A 420 -16.58 5.38 -14.95
C PHE A 420 -16.38 5.23 -16.46
N THR A 421 -16.99 6.10 -17.27
CA THR A 421 -16.81 6.13 -18.73
C THR A 421 -15.35 6.39 -19.11
N LYS A 422 -14.70 7.34 -18.43
CA LYS A 422 -13.27 7.61 -18.65
C LYS A 422 -12.37 6.42 -18.28
N THR A 423 -12.65 5.76 -17.15
CA THR A 423 -11.88 4.60 -16.68
C THR A 423 -12.10 3.37 -17.57
N THR A 424 -13.32 3.18 -18.07
CA THR A 424 -13.68 2.12 -19.03
C THR A 424 -12.75 2.13 -20.25
N LYS A 425 -12.41 3.32 -20.75
CA LYS A 425 -11.47 3.48 -21.86
C LYS A 425 -10.08 2.95 -21.54
N ILE A 426 -9.57 3.11 -20.31
CA ILE A 426 -8.24 2.61 -19.91
C ILE A 426 -8.13 1.10 -20.16
N PHE A 427 -9.22 0.36 -19.96
CA PHE A 427 -9.26 -1.11 -20.06
C PHE A 427 -9.67 -1.62 -21.43
N GLY A 428 -9.75 -0.77 -22.46
CA GLY A 428 -10.05 -1.18 -23.84
C GLY A 428 -11.53 -1.47 -24.13
N TYR A 429 -12.45 -1.07 -23.25
CA TYR A 429 -13.89 -1.27 -23.48
C TYR A 429 -14.54 -0.05 -24.15
N ASN A 430 -15.45 -0.32 -25.09
CA ASN A 430 -16.23 0.71 -25.78
C ASN A 430 -17.44 1.17 -24.96
N THR A 431 -17.98 0.32 -24.09
CA THR A 431 -19.15 0.64 -23.26
C THR A 431 -18.90 0.34 -21.79
N VAL A 432 -19.52 1.14 -20.93
CA VAL A 432 -19.49 0.94 -19.47
C VAL A 432 -20.15 -0.39 -19.06
N GLN A 433 -21.06 -0.91 -19.87
CA GLN A 433 -21.75 -2.18 -19.59
C GLN A 433 -20.82 -3.38 -19.80
N ASP A 434 -20.02 -3.38 -20.87
CA ASP A 434 -19.06 -4.45 -21.13
C ASP A 434 -18.00 -4.51 -20.02
N PHE A 435 -17.50 -3.35 -19.60
CA PHE A 435 -16.54 -3.29 -18.50
C PHE A 435 -17.18 -3.68 -17.16
N LYS A 436 -18.42 -3.26 -16.90
CA LYS A 436 -19.18 -3.70 -15.73
C LYS A 436 -19.36 -5.21 -15.69
N GLN A 437 -19.66 -5.84 -16.83
CA GLN A 437 -19.76 -7.29 -16.93
C GLN A 437 -18.41 -7.97 -16.64
N LYS A 438 -17.30 -7.38 -17.08
CA LYS A 438 -15.97 -7.88 -16.73
C LYS A 438 -15.70 -7.80 -15.22
N ILE A 439 -16.07 -6.71 -14.58
CA ILE A 439 -15.91 -6.56 -13.12
C ILE A 439 -16.72 -7.63 -12.38
N VAL A 440 -17.96 -7.90 -12.79
CA VAL A 440 -18.79 -9.00 -12.24
C VAL A 440 -18.11 -10.35 -12.38
N GLU A 441 -17.56 -10.65 -13.57
CA GLU A 441 -16.83 -11.90 -13.81
C GLU A 441 -15.65 -12.06 -12.84
N ILE A 442 -14.88 -10.99 -12.63
CA ILE A 442 -13.71 -10.99 -11.74
C ILE A 442 -14.11 -11.08 -10.27
N GLU A 443 -15.14 -10.35 -9.82
CA GLU A 443 -15.68 -10.46 -8.46
C GLU A 443 -16.10 -11.91 -8.16
N ALA A 444 -16.83 -12.56 -9.07
CA ALA A 444 -17.25 -13.95 -8.92
C ALA A 444 -16.07 -14.93 -8.86
N LYS A 445 -15.01 -14.71 -9.66
CA LYS A 445 -13.79 -15.53 -9.61
C LYS A 445 -13.05 -15.39 -8.28
N ILE A 446 -13.02 -14.19 -7.71
CA ILE A 446 -12.41 -13.94 -6.39
C ILE A 446 -13.20 -14.65 -5.29
N GLU A 447 -14.54 -14.54 -5.31
CA GLU A 447 -15.41 -15.20 -4.34
C GLU A 447 -15.28 -16.72 -4.35
N LYS A 448 -15.07 -17.31 -5.54
CA LYS A 448 -14.85 -18.76 -5.71
C LYS A 448 -13.42 -19.22 -5.43
N GLY A 449 -12.48 -18.29 -5.19
CA GLY A 449 -11.06 -18.61 -5.05
C GLY A 449 -10.37 -19.04 -6.35
N GLU A 450 -10.97 -18.74 -7.52
CA GLU A 450 -10.44 -19.06 -8.85
C GLU A 450 -9.42 -18.01 -9.34
N LEU A 451 -9.37 -16.83 -8.70
CA LEU A 451 -8.41 -15.77 -8.98
C LEU A 451 -7.60 -15.44 -7.72
N ASN A 452 -6.34 -15.87 -7.71
CA ASN A 452 -5.40 -15.52 -6.65
C ASN A 452 -4.79 -14.14 -6.91
N LYS A 453 -4.95 -13.23 -5.95
CA LYS A 453 -4.29 -11.93 -5.99
C LYS A 453 -2.79 -12.11 -5.75
N TYR A 454 -2.00 -11.34 -6.49
CA TYR A 454 -0.55 -11.35 -6.34
C TYR A 454 -0.12 -10.62 -5.07
N ARG A 455 0.90 -11.16 -4.39
CA ARG A 455 1.55 -10.55 -3.23
C ARG A 455 3.00 -10.99 -3.13
N TYR A 456 3.82 -10.21 -2.43
CA TYR A 456 5.09 -10.72 -1.94
C TYR A 456 4.85 -11.83 -0.89
N SER A 457 5.71 -12.85 -0.88
CA SER A 457 5.56 -14.04 -0.01
C SER A 457 5.45 -13.69 1.47
N ASP A 458 6.20 -12.69 1.94
CA ASP A 458 6.22 -12.26 3.33
C ASP A 458 5.30 -11.05 3.62
N SER A 459 4.53 -10.59 2.63
CA SER A 459 3.61 -9.45 2.77
C SER A 459 2.24 -9.91 3.26
N PHE A 460 1.70 -9.20 4.26
CA PHE A 460 0.31 -9.37 4.69
C PHE A 460 -0.66 -8.95 3.58
N ASP A 461 -0.36 -7.84 2.90
CA ASP A 461 -1.24 -7.24 1.91
C ASP A 461 -1.00 -7.78 0.49
N ASN A 462 -2.10 -7.97 -0.24
CA ASN A 462 -2.08 -8.26 -1.67
C ASN A 462 -1.96 -6.97 -2.48
N ALA A 463 -1.45 -7.10 -3.71
CA ALA A 463 -1.54 -6.05 -4.70
C ALA A 463 -3.02 -5.70 -4.94
N PRO A 464 -3.42 -4.43 -4.77
CA PRO A 464 -4.82 -4.04 -4.80
C PRO A 464 -5.43 -4.11 -6.19
N LEU A 465 -6.69 -4.53 -6.24
CA LEU A 465 -7.55 -4.51 -7.44
C LEU A 465 -8.60 -3.41 -7.36
N LEU A 466 -9.18 -3.03 -8.51
CA LEU A 466 -10.31 -2.10 -8.53
C LEU A 466 -11.47 -2.56 -7.62
N CYS A 467 -11.80 -3.86 -7.65
CA CYS A 467 -12.88 -4.46 -6.86
C CYS A 467 -12.66 -4.46 -5.33
N ASP A 468 -11.47 -4.07 -4.88
CA ASP A 468 -11.17 -3.84 -3.45
C ASP A 468 -11.69 -2.49 -2.95
N TYR A 469 -12.01 -1.57 -3.88
CA TYR A 469 -12.38 -0.20 -3.55
C TYR A 469 -13.75 0.22 -4.09
N ILE A 470 -14.30 -0.54 -5.04
CA ILE A 470 -15.65 -0.30 -5.56
C ILE A 470 -16.32 -1.63 -5.92
N LYS A 471 -17.60 -1.75 -5.58
CA LYS A 471 -18.43 -2.90 -5.96
C LYS A 471 -19.25 -2.62 -7.21
N THR A 472 -19.59 -3.66 -7.96
CA THR A 472 -20.40 -3.56 -9.18
C THR A 472 -21.68 -2.73 -9.00
N ILE A 473 -22.35 -2.85 -7.85
CA ILE A 473 -23.60 -2.15 -7.54
C ILE A 473 -23.43 -0.62 -7.48
N GLU A 474 -22.22 -0.14 -7.21
CA GLU A 474 -21.92 1.29 -7.03
C GLU A 474 -21.51 1.98 -8.34
N LEU A 475 -21.16 1.22 -9.38
CA LEU A 475 -20.62 1.72 -10.65
C LEU A 475 -21.61 2.58 -11.42
N GLY A 476 -21.23 3.83 -11.70
CA GLY A 476 -22.01 4.78 -12.51
C GLY A 476 -23.36 5.17 -11.89
N THR A 477 -23.50 5.04 -10.57
CA THR A 477 -24.73 5.38 -9.82
C THR A 477 -24.89 6.87 -9.56
N LEU A 478 -23.78 7.61 -9.56
CA LEU A 478 -23.73 9.06 -9.44
C LEU A 478 -23.58 9.71 -10.82
N LYS A 479 -24.05 10.95 -10.96
CA LYS A 479 -24.00 11.69 -12.22
C LYS A 479 -22.57 12.02 -12.64
#